data_AF-A0ABD2SQA3-F1
#
_entry.id   AF-A0ABD2SQA3-F1
#
_cell.length_a   1.000
_cell.length_b   1.000
_cell.length_c   1.000
_cell.angle_alpha   90.00
_cell.angle_beta   90.00
_cell.angle_gamma   90.00
#
_symmetry.space_group_name_H-M   'P 1'
#
loop_
_entity.id
_entity.type
_entity.pdbx_description
1 polymer ?
#
loop_
_entity_poly.entity_id
_entity_poly.type
_entity_poly.pdbx_seq_one_letter_code
_entity_poly.pdbx_strand_id
1 'polypeptide(L)'
;MRPGKQNTSSPEGNIRHLVYLMENAILNLPEGQEQMSWLIDFHGWSLNTNIPIRTAREIIYILQNHYPERLAIVALYSPPRFFEAFWKVVKYFIDAKTFEKIKFVYPNNKDSVKLMKSSFNTENLPSEFGGKATLNYDHEEFSRMMSQEDVKTAKFWGFDDDGNCKAKVTPGPVRVASSAS
;
A
#
# COMPACT_ATOMS: atom_id res chain seq x y z
N MET A 1 2.12 -3.45 0.66
CA MET A 1 2.04 -3.25 -0.81
C MET A 1 3.06 -4.13 -1.51
N ARG A 2 2.81 -4.59 -2.75
CA ARG A 2 3.76 -5.40 -3.53
C ARG A 2 3.92 -4.88 -4.96
N PRO A 3 4.89 -3.99 -5.27
CA PRO A 3 5.07 -3.45 -6.62
C PRO A 3 5.29 -4.51 -7.71
N GLY A 4 5.87 -5.67 -7.38
CA GLY A 4 6.02 -6.79 -8.31
C GLY A 4 4.71 -7.40 -8.79
N LYS A 5 3.58 -7.07 -8.14
CA LYS A 5 2.22 -7.51 -8.54
C LYS A 5 1.40 -6.40 -9.21
N GLN A 6 2.04 -5.33 -9.70
CA GLN A 6 1.37 -4.28 -10.46
C GLN A 6 0.68 -4.87 -11.69
N ASN A 7 -0.61 -4.62 -11.85
CA ASN A 7 -1.45 -5.15 -12.92
C ASN A 7 -2.16 -4.07 -13.75
N THR A 8 -1.93 -2.79 -13.45
CA THR A 8 -2.48 -1.65 -14.19
C THR A 8 -1.38 -0.67 -14.61
N SER A 9 -1.55 -0.06 -15.78
CA SER A 9 -0.67 0.99 -16.30
C SER A 9 -1.19 2.40 -16.04
N SER A 10 -2.39 2.57 -15.45
CA SER A 10 -3.02 3.88 -15.22
C SER A 10 -2.37 4.61 -14.04
N PRO A 11 -1.65 5.73 -14.26
CA PRO A 11 -1.06 6.51 -13.16
C PRO A 11 -2.12 7.08 -12.21
N GLU A 12 -3.19 7.62 -12.77
CA GLU A 12 -4.30 8.19 -12.01
C GLU A 12 -5.04 7.11 -11.21
N GLY A 13 -5.25 5.94 -11.81
CA GLY A 13 -5.85 4.80 -11.12
C GLY A 13 -5.01 4.35 -9.92
N ASN A 14 -3.68 4.29 -10.08
CA ASN A 14 -2.77 3.97 -8.98
C ASN A 14 -2.83 4.98 -7.84
N ILE A 15 -2.87 6.28 -8.16
CA ILE A 15 -2.96 7.34 -7.16
C ILE A 15 -4.29 7.26 -6.41
N ARG A 16 -5.41 7.14 -7.14
CA ARG A 16 -6.75 7.02 -6.53
C ARG A 16 -6.85 5.79 -5.63
N HIS A 17 -6.33 4.65 -6.09
CA HIS A 17 -6.34 3.43 -5.30
C HIS A 17 -5.48 3.55 -4.04
N LEU A 18 -4.31 4.19 -4.11
CA LEU A 18 -3.48 4.46 -2.93
C LEU A 18 -4.22 5.32 -1.90
N VAL A 19 -4.81 6.44 -2.35
CA VAL A 19 -5.60 7.33 -1.48
C VAL A 19 -6.77 6.57 -0.85
N TYR A 20 -7.49 5.78 -1.63
CA TYR A 20 -8.59 4.95 -1.13
C TYR A 20 -8.15 3.96 -0.03
N LEU A 21 -7.02 3.26 -0.22
CA LEU A 21 -6.49 2.37 0.81
C LEU A 21 -6.04 3.13 2.06
N MET A 22 -5.50 4.34 1.90
CA MET A 22 -5.07 5.17 3.02
C MET A 22 -6.23 5.68 3.86
N GLU A 23 -7.29 6.20 3.22
CA GLU A 23 -8.50 6.66 3.92
C GLU A 23 -9.11 5.52 4.74
N ASN A 24 -9.25 4.34 4.14
CA ASN A 24 -9.73 3.16 4.83
C ASN A 24 -8.80 2.74 5.99
N ALA A 25 -7.47 2.82 5.81
CA ALA A 25 -6.53 2.53 6.89
C ALA A 25 -6.68 3.53 8.06
N ILE A 26 -6.84 4.82 7.76
CA ILE A 26 -7.02 5.89 8.77
C ILE A 26 -8.30 5.67 9.56
N LEU A 27 -9.42 5.36 8.90
CA LEU A 27 -10.71 5.08 9.55
C LEU A 27 -10.71 3.79 10.41
N ASN A 28 -9.69 2.94 10.25
CA ASN A 28 -9.51 1.71 11.03
C ASN A 28 -8.39 1.81 12.07
N LEU A 29 -7.78 2.98 12.25
CA LEU A 29 -6.81 3.16 13.32
C LEU A 29 -7.52 3.05 14.69
N PRO A 30 -6.88 2.41 15.68
CA PRO A 30 -7.35 2.44 17.06
C PRO A 30 -7.46 3.87 17.59
N GLU A 31 -8.30 4.06 18.60
CA GLU A 31 -8.42 5.36 19.27
C GLU A 31 -7.05 5.83 19.80
N GLY A 32 -6.70 7.08 19.52
CA GLY A 32 -5.41 7.68 19.89
C GLY A 32 -4.23 7.31 18.97
N GLN A 33 -4.41 6.42 17.99
CA GLN A 33 -3.39 6.11 16.99
C GLN A 33 -3.60 6.97 15.73
N GLU A 34 -2.56 7.70 15.32
CA GLU A 34 -2.64 8.59 14.15
C GLU A 34 -1.74 8.15 12.97
N GLN A 35 -0.89 7.15 13.21
CA GLN A 35 0.15 6.72 12.28
C GLN A 35 -0.01 5.27 11.87
N MET A 36 0.30 4.98 10.61
CA MET A 36 0.33 3.64 10.02
C MET A 36 1.75 3.25 9.61
N SER A 37 2.01 1.94 9.59
CA SER A 37 3.27 1.34 9.15
C SER A 37 3.11 0.75 7.76
N TRP A 38 4.01 1.05 6.84
CA TRP A 38 3.99 0.54 5.48
C TRP A 38 5.05 -0.55 5.31
N LEU A 39 4.64 -1.70 4.77
CA LEU A 39 5.54 -2.76 4.32
C LEU A 39 5.42 -2.88 2.81
N ILE A 40 6.52 -2.60 2.10
CA ILE A 40 6.60 -2.61 0.63
C ILE A 40 7.53 -3.75 0.21
N ASP A 41 6.95 -4.80 -0.36
CA ASP A 41 7.66 -5.99 -0.81
C ASP A 41 8.10 -5.86 -2.27
N PHE A 42 9.41 -5.77 -2.49
CA PHE A 42 10.00 -5.62 -3.82
C PHE A 42 10.28 -6.96 -4.52
N HIS A 43 9.89 -8.11 -3.95
CA HIS A 43 9.97 -9.36 -4.70
C HIS A 43 9.13 -9.30 -5.97
N GLY A 44 9.71 -9.76 -7.08
CA GLY A 44 9.09 -9.70 -8.41
C GLY A 44 9.06 -8.29 -9.04
N TRP A 45 9.60 -7.27 -8.37
CA TRP A 45 9.72 -5.95 -8.98
C TRP A 45 10.78 -5.97 -10.08
N SER A 46 10.43 -5.39 -11.23
CA SER A 46 11.26 -5.36 -12.44
C SER A 46 11.11 -4.02 -13.16
N LEU A 47 11.92 -3.78 -14.18
CA LEU A 47 11.81 -2.57 -15.00
C LEU A 47 10.44 -2.45 -15.68
N ASN A 48 9.78 -3.58 -15.97
CA ASN A 48 8.44 -3.62 -16.59
C ASN A 48 7.31 -3.33 -15.60
N THR A 49 7.55 -3.51 -14.29
CA THR A 49 6.60 -3.22 -13.22
C THR A 49 6.97 -1.95 -12.46
N ASN A 50 7.79 -1.08 -13.06
CA ASN A 50 8.23 0.16 -12.45
C ASN A 50 7.14 1.23 -12.47
N ILE A 51 7.03 1.98 -11.38
CA ILE A 51 6.17 3.17 -11.32
C ILE A 51 6.93 4.32 -12.01
N PRO A 52 6.32 5.02 -12.98
CA PRO A 52 6.96 6.19 -13.58
C PRO A 52 7.37 7.21 -12.52
N ILE A 53 8.56 7.80 -12.65
CA ILE A 53 9.10 8.80 -11.70
C ILE A 53 8.10 9.95 -11.48
N ARG A 54 7.39 10.35 -12.55
CA ARG A 54 6.32 11.37 -12.47
C ARG A 54 5.23 10.97 -11.49
N THR A 55 4.74 9.73 -11.56
CA THR A 55 3.71 9.20 -10.67
C THR A 55 4.22 9.08 -9.25
N ALA A 56 5.47 8.64 -9.05
CA ALA A 56 6.09 8.61 -7.72
C ALA A 56 6.16 10.02 -7.10
N ARG A 57 6.51 11.04 -7.88
CA ARG A 57 6.52 12.44 -7.44
C ARG A 57 5.12 12.94 -7.08
N GLU A 58 4.10 12.61 -7.86
CA GLU A 58 2.71 12.96 -7.57
C GLU A 58 2.21 12.30 -6.27
N ILE A 59 2.53 11.01 -6.07
CA ILE A 59 2.24 10.30 -4.81
C ILE A 59 2.91 11.00 -3.63
N ILE A 60 4.21 11.28 -3.71
CA ILE A 60 4.96 11.95 -2.63
C ILE A 60 4.39 13.33 -2.34
N TYR A 61 4.03 14.09 -3.38
CA TYR A 61 3.38 15.38 -3.22
C TYR A 61 2.06 15.25 -2.45
N ILE A 62 1.23 14.26 -2.78
CA ILE A 62 -0.04 14.01 -2.09
C ILE A 62 0.20 13.65 -0.62
N LEU A 63 1.13 12.73 -0.35
CA LEU A 63 1.44 12.28 1.01
C LEU A 63 1.92 13.44 1.89
N GLN A 64 2.82 14.28 1.38
CA GLN A 64 3.40 15.38 2.16
C GLN A 64 2.41 16.52 2.41
N ASN A 65 1.51 16.83 1.46
CA ASN A 65 0.62 17.99 1.57
C ASN A 65 -0.76 17.66 2.13
N HIS A 66 -1.25 16.43 1.97
CA HIS A 66 -2.60 16.03 2.38
C HIS A 66 -2.61 14.99 3.50
N TYR A 67 -1.52 14.25 3.70
CA TYR A 67 -1.40 13.24 4.76
C TYR A 67 -0.16 13.44 5.65
N PRO A 68 0.08 14.67 6.16
CA PRO A 68 1.26 14.94 6.96
C PRO A 68 1.27 14.09 8.24
N GLU A 69 2.46 13.61 8.61
CA GLU A 69 2.71 12.84 9.84
C GLU A 69 1.89 11.55 10.01
N ARG A 70 1.23 11.03 8.96
CA ARG A 70 0.47 9.76 9.01
C ARG A 70 1.33 8.49 8.97
N LEU A 71 2.62 8.63 8.73
CA LEU A 71 3.54 7.51 8.57
C LEU A 71 4.37 7.30 9.84
N ALA A 72 4.37 6.08 10.37
CA ALA A 72 5.25 5.66 11.47
C ALA A 72 6.60 5.13 10.93
N ILE A 73 6.53 4.20 9.97
CA ILE A 73 7.69 3.55 9.35
C ILE A 73 7.33 3.07 7.93
N VAL A 74 8.30 3.10 7.02
CA VAL A 74 8.24 2.41 5.72
C VAL A 74 9.34 1.38 5.67
N ALA A 75 8.97 0.10 5.69
CA ALA A 75 9.89 -1.01 5.46
C ALA A 75 9.92 -1.34 3.96
N LEU A 76 11.03 -1.02 3.29
CA LEU A 76 11.32 -1.43 1.92
C LEU A 76 11.98 -2.81 1.97
N TYR A 77 11.19 -3.86 1.73
CA TYR A 77 11.61 -5.25 1.88
C TYR A 77 12.21 -5.81 0.59
N SER A 78 13.44 -6.30 0.69
CA SER A 78 14.22 -6.93 -0.38
C SER A 78 14.29 -6.10 -1.70
N PRO A 79 14.59 -4.78 -1.65
CA PRO A 79 14.71 -4.00 -2.88
C PRO A 79 15.89 -4.52 -3.74
N PRO A 80 15.69 -4.72 -5.06
CA PRO A 80 16.75 -5.21 -5.94
C PRO A 80 17.82 -4.13 -6.14
N ARG A 81 19.02 -4.52 -6.59
CA ARG A 81 20.17 -3.58 -6.77
C ARG A 81 19.84 -2.37 -7.65
N PHE A 82 19.04 -2.54 -8.69
CA PHE A 82 18.65 -1.43 -9.57
C PHE A 82 17.69 -0.42 -8.91
N PHE A 83 17.09 -0.75 -7.76
CA PHE A 83 16.30 0.19 -6.96
C PHE A 83 17.13 1.41 -6.55
N GLU A 84 18.44 1.27 -6.36
CA GLU A 84 19.32 2.37 -5.96
C GLU A 84 19.26 3.55 -6.93
N ALA A 85 19.17 3.30 -8.24
CA ALA A 85 19.06 4.37 -9.23
C ALA A 85 17.74 5.14 -9.10
N PHE A 86 16.64 4.42 -8.92
CA PHE A 86 15.32 5.00 -8.67
C PHE A 86 15.31 5.80 -7.36
N TRP A 87 15.85 5.22 -6.29
CA TRP A 87 15.94 5.85 -4.98
C TRP A 87 16.77 7.14 -4.97
N LYS A 88 17.88 7.18 -5.72
CA LYS A 88 18.70 8.37 -5.88
C LYS A 88 17.92 9.57 -6.41
N VAL A 89 16.93 9.34 -7.26
CA VAL A 89 16.04 10.40 -7.78
C VAL A 89 14.93 10.70 -6.78
N VAL A 90 14.24 9.67 -6.32
CA VAL A 90 13.04 9.80 -5.47
C VAL A 90 13.33 10.48 -4.14
N LYS A 91 14.49 10.20 -3.53
CA LYS A 91 14.86 10.79 -2.23
C LYS A 91 14.90 12.32 -2.22
N TYR A 92 15.10 12.98 -3.37
CA TYR A 92 15.09 14.44 -3.46
C TYR A 92 13.70 15.06 -3.31
N PHE A 93 12.64 14.27 -3.48
CA PHE A 93 11.26 14.73 -3.31
C PHE A 93 10.74 14.49 -1.89
N ILE A 94 11.49 13.77 -1.06
CA ILE A 94 11.09 13.32 0.28
C ILE A 94 11.67 14.28 1.32
N ASP A 95 10.82 14.79 2.21
CA ASP A 95 11.24 15.60 3.34
C ASP A 95 12.09 14.81 4.36
N ALA A 96 12.89 15.52 5.17
CA ALA A 96 13.84 14.89 6.09
C ALA A 96 13.18 13.95 7.11
N LYS A 97 12.00 14.31 7.64
CA LYS A 97 11.32 13.47 8.64
C LYS A 97 10.81 12.18 8.02
N THR A 98 10.25 12.26 6.81
CA THR A 98 9.82 11.07 6.08
C THR A 98 11.02 10.17 5.71
N PHE A 99 12.15 10.77 5.32
CA PHE A 99 13.37 10.02 5.02
C PHE A 99 13.85 9.18 6.21
N GLU A 100 13.82 9.72 7.43
CA GLU A 100 14.20 8.99 8.65
C GLU A 100 13.32 7.77 8.95
N LYS A 101 12.06 7.80 8.51
CA LYS A 101 11.08 6.71 8.68
C LYS A 101 11.27 5.58 7.66
N ILE A 102 12.05 5.80 6.59
CA ILE A 102 12.28 4.80 5.54
C ILE A 102 13.42 3.87 5.93
N LYS A 103 13.12 2.57 6.01
CA LYS A 103 14.05 1.52 6.40
C LYS A 103 14.18 0.48 5.28
N PHE A 104 15.42 0.26 4.86
CA PHE A 104 15.76 -0.82 3.94
C PHE A 104 15.90 -2.12 4.71
N VAL A 105 15.15 -3.14 4.30
CA VAL A 105 15.09 -4.43 4.99
C VAL A 105 15.58 -5.52 4.05
N TYR A 106 16.66 -6.19 4.43
CA TYR A 106 17.22 -7.31 3.69
C TYR A 106 17.07 -8.61 4.50
N PRO A 107 16.43 -9.66 3.96
CA PRO A 107 16.11 -10.88 4.73
C PRO A 107 17.35 -11.57 5.33
N ASN A 108 18.49 -11.48 4.66
CA ASN A 108 19.74 -12.12 5.07
C ASN A 108 20.57 -11.26 6.07
N ASN A 109 20.08 -10.08 6.44
CA ASN A 109 20.75 -9.18 7.37
C ASN A 109 20.09 -9.27 8.77
N LYS A 110 20.89 -9.56 9.80
CA LYS A 110 20.38 -9.77 11.17
C LYS A 110 19.70 -8.53 11.76
N ASP A 111 20.22 -7.34 11.48
CA ASP A 111 19.64 -6.08 11.97
C ASP A 111 18.31 -5.77 11.29
N SER A 112 18.20 -6.06 9.99
CA SER A 112 16.94 -5.97 9.23
C SER A 112 15.87 -6.91 9.82
N VAL A 113 16.24 -8.15 10.14
CA VAL A 113 15.32 -9.11 10.77
C VAL A 113 14.89 -8.64 12.16
N LYS A 114 15.83 -8.10 12.95
CA LYS A 114 15.53 -7.54 14.28
C LYS A 114 14.56 -6.35 14.18
N LEU A 115 14.81 -5.44 13.23
CA LEU A 115 13.95 -4.29 12.95
C LEU A 115 12.53 -4.72 12.58
N MET A 116 12.37 -5.74 11.72
CA MET A 116 11.05 -6.25 11.35
C MET A 116 10.30 -6.79 12.57
N LYS A 117 10.96 -7.57 13.43
CA LYS A 117 10.35 -8.12 14.64
C LYS A 117 9.99 -7.06 15.68
N SER A 118 10.75 -5.96 15.76
CA SER A 118 10.44 -4.87 16.70
C SER A 118 9.36 -3.91 16.18
N SER A 119 9.20 -3.81 14.86
CA SER A 119 8.30 -2.83 14.24
C SER A 119 6.94 -3.42 13.87
N PHE A 120 6.85 -4.75 13.71
CA PHE A 120 5.64 -5.45 13.30
C PHE A 120 5.34 -6.61 14.26
N ASN A 121 4.05 -6.81 14.57
CA ASN A 121 3.62 -7.94 15.39
C ASN A 121 3.86 -9.25 14.63
N THR A 122 4.69 -10.13 15.18
CA THR A 122 5.07 -11.41 14.57
C THR A 122 3.89 -12.36 14.36
N GLU A 123 2.83 -12.26 15.17
CA GLU A 123 1.64 -13.10 15.01
C GLU A 123 0.83 -12.71 13.76
N ASN A 124 0.81 -11.42 13.40
CA ASN A 124 0.06 -10.90 12.26
C ASN A 124 0.91 -10.74 10.99
N LEU A 125 2.24 -10.76 11.13
CA LEU A 125 3.16 -10.61 10.01
C LEU A 125 3.24 -11.93 9.21
N PRO A 126 3.11 -11.89 7.87
CA PRO A 126 3.27 -13.08 7.04
C PRO A 126 4.63 -13.77 7.22
N SER A 127 4.64 -15.10 7.11
CA SER A 127 5.83 -15.93 7.27
C SER A 127 6.98 -15.58 6.32
N GLU A 128 6.66 -15.15 5.09
CA GLU A 128 7.65 -14.67 4.11
C GLU A 128 8.45 -13.44 4.59
N PHE A 129 7.92 -12.68 5.55
CA PHE A 129 8.58 -11.53 6.18
C PHE A 129 9.16 -11.86 7.56
N GLY A 130 9.18 -13.14 7.96
CA GLY A 130 9.71 -13.62 9.24
C GLY A 130 8.71 -13.62 10.41
N GLY A 131 7.41 -13.53 10.11
CA GLY A 131 6.34 -13.71 11.10
C GLY A 131 5.76 -15.13 11.13
N LYS A 132 4.54 -15.27 11.66
CA LYS A 132 3.84 -16.55 11.84
C LYS A 132 2.52 -16.65 11.08
N ALA A 133 2.03 -15.54 10.52
CA ALA A 133 0.78 -15.57 9.79
C ALA A 133 0.94 -16.28 8.43
N THR A 134 -0.06 -17.07 8.06
CA THR A 134 -0.23 -17.58 6.70
C THR A 134 -1.29 -16.73 6.02
N LEU A 135 -0.86 -15.85 5.11
CA LEU A 135 -1.75 -14.95 4.41
C LEU A 135 -1.64 -15.20 2.90
N ASN A 136 -2.70 -15.76 2.31
CA ASN A 136 -2.85 -15.86 0.88
C ASN A 136 -3.81 -14.77 0.41
N TYR A 137 -3.43 -14.04 -0.63
CA TYR A 137 -4.30 -13.00 -1.18
C TYR A 137 -5.44 -13.65 -1.97
N ASP A 138 -6.67 -13.43 -1.52
CA ASP A 138 -7.91 -13.75 -2.22
C ASP A 138 -8.59 -12.44 -2.65
N HIS A 139 -8.80 -12.28 -3.96
CA HIS A 139 -9.39 -11.06 -4.51
C HIS A 139 -10.88 -10.92 -4.17
N GLU A 140 -11.62 -12.01 -4.08
CA GLU A 140 -13.06 -12.00 -3.75
C GLU A 140 -13.25 -11.63 -2.28
N GLU A 141 -12.45 -12.24 -1.39
CA GLU A 141 -12.45 -11.90 0.03
C GLU A 141 -12.06 -10.43 0.25
N PHE A 142 -10.98 -9.97 -0.38
CA PHE A 142 -10.54 -8.59 -0.31
C PHE A 142 -11.64 -7.62 -0.79
N SER A 143 -12.28 -7.91 -1.92
CA SER A 143 -13.34 -7.06 -2.48
C SER A 143 -14.57 -6.99 -1.57
N ARG A 144 -14.93 -8.12 -0.93
CA ARG A 144 -16.00 -8.17 0.07
C ARG A 144 -15.66 -7.30 1.29
N MET A 145 -14.42 -7.36 1.78
CA MET A 145 -13.96 -6.51 2.88
C MET A 145 -14.03 -5.02 2.49
N MET A 146 -13.50 -4.65 1.33
CA MET A 146 -13.53 -3.26 0.86
C MET A 146 -14.97 -2.73 0.70
N SER A 147 -15.92 -3.56 0.27
CA SER A 147 -17.33 -3.16 0.20
C SER A 147 -17.92 -2.86 1.57
N GLN A 148 -17.46 -3.55 2.63
CA GLN A 148 -17.86 -3.26 4.01
C GLN A 148 -17.24 -1.95 4.51
N GLU A 149 -15.98 -1.69 4.14
CA GLU A 149 -15.32 -0.41 4.42
C GLU A 149 -15.99 0.77 3.71
N ASP A 150 -16.49 0.58 2.49
CA ASP A 150 -17.25 1.62 1.77
C ASP A 150 -18.52 2.01 2.53
N VAL A 151 -19.27 1.02 3.04
CA VAL A 151 -20.47 1.27 3.87
C VAL A 151 -20.09 1.97 5.17
N LYS A 152 -19.01 1.55 5.84
CA LYS A 152 -18.52 2.20 7.06
C LYS A 152 -18.13 3.65 6.80
N THR A 153 -17.44 3.90 5.70
CA THR A 153 -17.00 5.24 5.28
C THR A 153 -18.20 6.13 4.94
N ALA A 154 -19.18 5.61 4.21
CA ALA A 154 -20.41 6.34 3.90
C ALA A 154 -21.17 6.78 5.16
N LYS A 155 -21.29 5.87 6.15
CA LYS A 155 -21.86 6.17 7.47
C LYS A 155 -21.07 7.24 8.22
N PHE A 156 -19.75 7.13 8.23
CA PHE A 156 -18.86 8.08 8.93
C PHE A 156 -19.04 9.51 8.39
N TRP A 157 -19.18 9.65 7.08
CA TRP A 157 -19.35 10.96 6.42
C TRP A 157 -20.81 11.41 6.30
N GLY A 158 -21.78 10.62 6.76
CA GLY A 158 -23.20 10.97 6.69
C GLY A 158 -23.80 10.91 5.28
N PHE A 159 -23.20 10.13 4.37
CA PHE A 159 -23.73 9.96 3.00
C PHE A 159 -24.95 9.03 2.92
N ASP A 160 -25.35 8.41 4.04
CA ASP A 160 -26.48 7.51 4.14
C ASP A 160 -27.84 8.23 4.32
N ASP A 161 -27.84 9.54 4.66
CA ASP A 161 -29.07 10.29 4.99
C ASP A 161 -29.82 10.86 3.77
N ASP A 162 -29.19 10.93 2.60
CA ASP A 162 -29.87 11.32 1.37
C ASP A 162 -30.37 10.07 0.64
N GLY A 163 -31.68 9.80 0.74
CA GLY A 163 -32.40 8.66 0.18
C GLY A 163 -32.40 8.53 -1.35
N ASN A 164 -31.28 8.75 -2.03
CA ASN A 164 -31.11 8.56 -3.47
C ASN A 164 -29.71 8.10 -3.94
N CYS A 165 -28.80 7.68 -3.05
CA CYS A 165 -27.50 7.14 -3.49
C CYS A 165 -27.55 5.62 -3.65
N LYS A 166 -28.14 5.13 -4.75
CA LYS A 166 -27.78 3.81 -5.28
C LYS A 166 -26.34 3.87 -5.75
N ALA A 167 -25.39 3.59 -4.85
CA ALA A 167 -24.04 3.22 -5.25
C ALA A 167 -24.19 1.99 -6.17
N LYS A 168 -24.15 2.21 -7.48
CA LYS A 168 -24.04 1.13 -8.45
C LYS A 168 -22.68 0.52 -8.21
N VAL A 169 -22.64 -0.57 -7.46
CA VAL A 169 -21.51 -1.48 -7.42
C VAL A 169 -21.25 -1.87 -8.87
N THR A 170 -20.21 -1.32 -9.47
CA THR A 170 -19.76 -1.71 -10.79
C THR A 170 -19.48 -3.20 -10.73
N PRO A 171 -20.05 -4.04 -11.62
CA PRO A 171 -19.72 -5.46 -11.62
C PRO A 171 -18.20 -5.59 -11.81
N GLY A 172 -17.59 -6.49 -11.03
CA GLY A 172 -16.16 -6.78 -11.13
C GLY A 172 -15.76 -7.12 -12.57
N PRO A 173 -14.47 -6.97 -12.93
CA PRO A 173 -14.00 -7.20 -14.29
C PRO A 173 -14.40 -8.60 -14.75
N VAL A 174 -15.15 -8.65 -15.86
CA VAL A 174 -15.55 -9.90 -16.51
C VAL A 174 -14.28 -10.67 -16.88
N ARG A 175 -14.21 -11.95 -16.48
CA ARG A 175 -13.13 -12.86 -16.90
C ARG A 175 -13.10 -12.89 -18.43
N VAL A 176 -12.05 -12.30 -19.02
CA VAL A 176 -11.74 -12.53 -20.43
C VAL A 176 -11.21 -13.95 -20.51
N ALA A 177 -12.05 -14.88 -20.98
CA ALA A 177 -11.61 -16.22 -21.31
C ALA A 177 -10.53 -16.11 -22.39
N SER A 178 -9.32 -16.61 -22.11
CA SER A 178 -8.32 -16.76 -23.16
C SER A 178 -8.80 -17.83 -24.12
N SER A 179 -9.22 -17.43 -25.31
CA SER A 179 -9.35 -18.35 -26.44
C SER A 179 -7.95 -18.83 -26.80
N ALA A 180 -7.65 -20.09 -26.51
CA ALA A 180 -6.48 -20.77 -27.04
C ALA A 180 -6.63 -20.92 -28.56
N SER A 181 -5.58 -20.57 -29.29
CA SER A 181 -5.25 -21.08 -30.63
C SER A 181 -3.74 -20.97 -30.80
#